data_AF-A0A9C7VXY8-F1
#
_entry.id   AF-A0A9C7VXY8-F1
#
_cell.length_a   1.000
_cell.length_b   1.000
_cell.length_c   1.000
_cell.angle_alpha   90.00
_cell.angle_beta   90.00
_cell.angle_gamma   90.00
#
_symmetry.space_group_name_H-M   'P 1'
#
loop_
_entity.id
_entity.type
_entity.pdbx_description
1 polymer ?
#
loop_
_entity_poly.entity_id
_entity_poly.type
_entity_poly.pdbx_seq_one_letter_code
_entity_poly.pdbx_strand_id
1 'polypeptide(L)'
;MKKIENVICPFCGCLCDDLEVTVEDGEITKVARGCAISRSLFLNHHKNLAKPMVGGEETSLDRAIEEAASILAQARYPLIYGLSSTTCEAQGKAIELAELIRGNIDSTSSVCHANTTLAM
;
A
#
# COMPACT_ATOMS: atom_id res chain seq x y z
N MET A 1 -0.95 -6.59 -27.31
CA MET A 1 -1.11 -5.19 -26.87
C MET A 1 -2.56 -4.92 -26.47
N LYS A 2 -2.80 -4.56 -25.21
CA LYS A 2 -4.11 -4.16 -24.67
C LYS A 2 -4.00 -2.76 -24.10
N LYS A 3 -4.88 -1.84 -24.53
CA LYS A 3 -5.03 -0.51 -23.93
C LYS A 3 -6.12 -0.56 -22.86
N ILE A 4 -5.86 0.01 -21.70
CA ILE A 4 -6.81 0.16 -20.60
C ILE A 4 -6.97 1.66 -20.36
N GLU A 5 -8.21 2.14 -20.40
CA GLU A 5 -8.56 3.56 -20.27
C GLU A 5 -9.20 3.83 -18.90
N ASN A 6 -9.21 5.09 -18.50
CA ASN A 6 -9.73 5.57 -17.22
C ASN A 6 -9.10 4.86 -16.01
N VAL A 7 -7.78 4.64 -16.07
CA VAL A 7 -7.03 4.04 -14.98
C VAL A 7 -6.78 5.11 -13.92
N ILE A 8 -7.02 4.76 -12.65
CA ILE A 8 -6.76 5.64 -11.52
C ILE A 8 -5.28 5.60 -11.16
N CYS A 9 -4.67 6.78 -10.97
CA CYS A 9 -3.30 6.93 -10.50
C CYS A 9 -3.23 6.82 -8.96
N PRO A 10 -2.57 5.80 -8.39
CA PRO A 10 -2.56 5.56 -6.95
C PRO A 10 -1.39 6.27 -6.22
N PHE A 11 -0.86 7.36 -6.78
CA PHE A 11 0.35 7.99 -6.23
C PHE A 11 0.07 9.09 -5.20
N CYS A 12 -0.62 10.17 -5.60
CA CYS A 12 -0.90 11.32 -4.74
C CYS A 12 -2.40 11.57 -4.59
N GLY A 13 -2.77 12.50 -3.70
CA GLY A 13 -4.16 12.85 -3.43
C GLY A 13 -4.94 13.47 -4.60
N CYS A 14 -4.31 13.76 -5.73
CA CYS A 14 -5.02 14.21 -6.93
C CYS A 14 -5.87 13.10 -7.55
N LEU A 15 -5.48 11.83 -7.36
CA LEU A 15 -6.22 10.64 -7.80
C LEU A 15 -6.72 10.73 -9.27
N CYS A 16 -5.87 11.21 -10.18
CA CYS A 16 -6.21 11.33 -11.60
C CYS A 16 -6.79 10.00 -12.11
N ASP A 17 -7.96 10.05 -12.73
CA ASP A 17 -8.78 8.91 -13.12
C ASP A 17 -8.86 8.72 -14.64
N ASP A 18 -8.02 9.44 -15.39
CA ASP A 18 -8.05 9.55 -16.84
C ASP A 18 -6.81 8.96 -17.52
N LEU A 19 -6.05 8.11 -16.83
CA LEU A 19 -4.83 7.53 -17.41
C LEU A 19 -5.18 6.50 -18.48
N GLU A 20 -4.28 6.39 -19.46
CA GLU A 20 -4.30 5.30 -20.43
C GLU A 20 -3.04 4.45 -20.25
N VAL A 21 -3.24 3.17 -19.96
CA VAL A 21 -2.15 2.21 -19.71
C VAL A 21 -2.14 1.16 -20.82
N THR A 22 -0.99 0.97 -21.46
CA THR A 22 -0.77 -0.10 -22.43
C THR A 22 -0.08 -1.28 -21.76
N VAL A 23 -0.66 -2.46 -21.94
CA VAL A 23 -0.13 -3.74 -21.44
C VAL A 23 0.21 -4.65 -22.61
N GLU A 24 1.43 -5.19 -22.61
CA GLU A 24 1.96 -6.13 -23.60
C GLU A 24 2.61 -7.29 -22.87
N ASP A 25 2.26 -8.53 -23.22
CA ASP A 25 2.80 -9.75 -22.63
C ASP A 25 2.79 -9.80 -21.08
N GLY A 26 1.78 -9.14 -20.48
CA GLY A 26 1.60 -9.07 -19.03
C GLY A 26 2.35 -7.92 -18.34
N GLU A 27 3.11 -7.12 -19.09
CA GLU A 27 3.87 -5.99 -18.58
C GLU A 27 3.28 -4.64 -19.01
N ILE A 28 3.42 -3.63 -18.14
CA ILE A 28 3.01 -2.26 -18.43
C ILE A 28 4.11 -1.57 -19.25
N THR A 29 3.87 -1.34 -20.55
CA THR A 29 4.88 -0.80 -21.46
C THR A 29 4.73 0.69 -21.74
N LYS A 30 3.53 1.27 -21.54
CA LYS A 30 3.28 2.70 -21.75
C LYS A 30 2.21 3.24 -20.82
N VAL A 31 2.38 4.48 -20.39
CA VAL A 31 1.40 5.25 -19.62
C VAL A 31 1.27 6.64 -20.24
N ALA A 32 0.09 6.96 -20.77
CA ALA A 32 -0.25 8.30 -21.25
C ALA A 32 -1.04 9.08 -20.18
N ARG A 33 -1.04 10.41 -20.31
CA ARG A 33 -1.77 11.36 -19.42
C ARG A 33 -1.29 11.43 -17.96
N GLY A 34 -0.53 10.45 -17.48
CA GLY A 34 0.14 10.52 -16.17
C GLY A 34 1.31 11.52 -16.13
N CYS A 35 1.51 12.17 -14.99
CA CYS A 35 2.70 13.00 -14.72
C CYS A 35 3.99 12.16 -14.64
N ALA A 36 5.16 12.79 -14.50
CA ALA A 36 6.43 12.07 -14.43
C ALA A 36 6.48 11.00 -13.33
N ILE A 37 5.86 11.28 -12.17
CA ILE A 37 5.86 10.34 -11.04
C ILE A 37 4.92 9.16 -11.30
N SER A 38 3.70 9.44 -11.78
CA SER A 38 2.74 8.42 -12.19
C SER A 38 3.33 7.46 -13.21
N ARG A 39 3.94 7.99 -14.28
CA ARG A 39 4.60 7.16 -15.30
C ARG A 39 5.73 6.32 -14.72
N SER A 40 6.54 6.89 -13.83
CA SER A 40 7.63 6.17 -13.16
C SER A 40 7.09 5.01 -12.32
N LEU A 41 6.04 5.25 -11.52
CA LEU A 41 5.41 4.23 -10.67
C LEU A 41 4.94 3.03 -11.49
N PHE A 42 4.13 3.29 -12.53
CA PHE A 42 3.56 2.24 -13.35
C PHE A 42 4.61 1.49 -14.19
N LEU A 43 5.56 2.20 -14.83
CA LEU A 43 6.57 1.55 -15.67
C LEU A 43 7.63 0.77 -14.88
N ASN A 44 7.79 1.07 -13.59
CA ASN A 44 8.76 0.41 -12.71
C ASN A 44 8.08 -0.43 -11.61
N HIS A 45 6.81 -0.81 -11.78
CA HIS A 45 6.02 -1.48 -10.73
C HIS A 45 6.63 -2.80 -10.22
N HIS A 46 7.49 -3.44 -11.02
CA HIS A 46 8.17 -4.69 -10.69
C HIS A 46 9.50 -4.49 -9.94
N LYS A 47 10.00 -3.25 -9.83
CA LYS A 47 11.28 -2.96 -9.17
C LYS A 47 11.12 -2.90 -7.66
N ASN A 48 12.10 -3.45 -6.95
CA ASN A 48 12.21 -3.39 -5.48
C ASN A 48 10.98 -3.97 -4.74
N LEU A 49 10.36 -5.01 -5.29
CA LEU A 49 9.31 -5.74 -4.58
C LEU A 49 9.87 -6.28 -3.26
N ALA A 50 9.20 -5.93 -2.16
CA ALA A 50 9.55 -6.45 -0.85
C ALA A 50 9.40 -7.97 -0.83
N LYS A 51 10.38 -8.65 -0.23
CA LYS A 51 10.31 -10.08 0.00
C LYS A 51 9.92 -10.35 1.45
N PRO A 52 9.22 -11.45 1.76
CA PRO A 52 8.97 -11.82 3.15
C PRO A 52 10.31 -12.13 3.83
N MET A 53 10.55 -11.50 4.98
CA MET A 53 11.79 -11.64 5.74
C MET A 53 11.50 -11.72 7.24
N VAL A 54 12.24 -12.56 7.96
CA VAL A 54 12.21 -12.68 9.43
C VAL A 54 13.63 -12.59 9.93
N GLY A 55 13.91 -11.66 10.86
CA GLY A 55 15.26 -11.47 11.40
C GLY A 55 16.31 -11.05 10.36
N GLY A 56 15.89 -10.50 9.22
CA GLY A 56 16.79 -10.14 8.11
C GLY A 56 17.08 -11.28 7.13
N GLU A 57 16.47 -12.46 7.31
CA GLU A 57 16.57 -13.59 6.39
C GLU A 57 15.29 -13.77 5.57
N GLU A 58 15.42 -14.04 4.26
CA GLU A 58 14.30 -14.30 3.36
C GLU A 58 13.56 -15.58 3.76
N THR A 59 12.22 -15.56 3.71
CA THR A 59 11.40 -16.71 4.10
C THR A 59 10.08 -16.80 3.33
N SER A 60 9.24 -17.79 3.65
CA SER A 60 7.91 -17.91 3.04
C SER A 60 6.97 -16.84 3.59
N LEU A 61 5.97 -16.47 2.78
CA LEU A 61 4.94 -15.52 3.21
C LEU A 61 4.21 -16.02 4.46
N ASP A 62 3.86 -17.30 4.52
CA ASP A 62 3.17 -17.91 5.67
C ASP A 62 4.01 -17.79 6.95
N ARG A 63 5.32 -18.05 6.90
CA ARG A 63 6.19 -17.90 8.07
C ARG A 63 6.29 -16.45 8.51
N ALA A 64 6.41 -15.51 7.56
CA ALA A 64 6.46 -14.09 7.88
C ALA A 64 5.17 -13.59 8.52
N ILE A 65 4.01 -14.09 8.07
CA ILE A 65 2.70 -13.78 8.65
C ILE A 65 2.59 -14.36 10.08
N GLU A 66 2.98 -15.62 10.27
CA GLU A 66 2.94 -16.27 11.59
C GLU A 66 3.82 -15.53 12.62
N GLU A 67 5.04 -15.15 12.21
CA GLU A 67 5.95 -14.37 13.06
C GLU A 67 5.35 -12.99 13.39
N ALA A 68 4.81 -12.28 12.40
CA ALA A 68 4.16 -10.99 12.62
C ALA A 68 2.96 -11.10 13.58
N ALA A 69 2.13 -12.14 13.43
CA ALA A 69 1.01 -12.41 14.31
C ALA A 69 1.47 -12.70 15.76
N SER A 70 2.53 -13.50 15.91
CA SER A 70 3.15 -13.79 17.22
C SER A 70 3.65 -12.52 17.92
N ILE A 71 4.34 -11.63 17.18
CA ILE A 71 4.80 -10.34 17.69
C ILE A 71 3.62 -9.48 18.16
N LEU A 72 2.58 -9.36 17.33
CA LEU A 72 1.41 -8.54 17.65
C LEU A 72 0.62 -9.10 18.85
N ALA A 73 0.50 -10.42 18.97
CA ALA A 73 -0.21 -11.08 20.07
C ALA A 73 0.51 -10.93 21.42
N GLN A 74 1.84 -10.86 21.41
CA GLN A 74 2.67 -10.69 22.62
C GLN A 74 2.92 -9.22 22.98
N ALA A 75 2.65 -8.29 22.06
CA ALA A 75 2.89 -6.87 22.26
C ALA A 75 1.97 -6.29 23.35
N ARG A 76 2.55 -5.52 24.28
CA ARG A 76 1.79 -4.81 25.31
C ARG A 76 1.11 -3.54 24.81
N TYR A 77 1.69 -2.90 23.79
CA TYR A 77 1.20 -1.63 23.23
C TYR A 77 1.49 -1.57 21.71
N PRO A 78 0.84 -2.42 20.90
CA PRO A 78 1.10 -2.47 19.46
C PRO A 78 0.58 -1.20 18.75
N LEU A 79 1.27 -0.82 17.67
CA LEU A 79 0.90 0.27 16.76
C LEU A 79 0.86 -0.26 15.33
N ILE A 80 -0.26 -0.06 14.65
CA ILE A 80 -0.38 -0.19 13.20
C ILE A 80 -0.26 1.21 12.59
N TYR A 81 0.77 1.45 11.78
CA TYR A 81 1.06 2.77 11.21
C TYR A 81 1.18 2.73 9.68
N GLY A 82 0.78 3.81 9.01
CA GLY A 82 1.02 4.04 7.59
C GLY A 82 -0.28 4.14 6.80
N LEU A 83 -0.69 3.03 6.16
CA LEU A 83 -2.01 2.80 5.53
C LEU A 83 -2.47 3.78 4.42
N SER A 84 -1.80 4.91 4.17
CA SER A 84 -2.27 5.94 3.24
C SER A 84 -2.11 5.60 1.75
N SER A 85 -1.39 4.52 1.42
CA SER A 85 -1.16 4.04 0.06
C SER A 85 -1.67 2.61 -0.15
N THR A 86 -2.75 2.24 0.55
CA THR A 86 -3.47 0.98 0.38
C THR A 86 -4.96 1.26 0.13
N THR A 87 -5.77 0.23 -0.11
CA THR A 87 -7.21 0.40 -0.34
C THR A 87 -7.99 0.54 0.96
N CYS A 88 -9.22 1.07 0.87
CA CYS A 88 -10.11 1.21 2.03
C CYS A 88 -10.49 -0.15 2.63
N GLU A 89 -10.60 -1.21 1.82
CA GLU A 89 -10.87 -2.57 2.31
C GLU A 89 -9.73 -3.07 3.21
N ALA A 90 -8.49 -2.82 2.81
CA ALA A 90 -7.32 -3.17 3.61
C ALA A 90 -7.23 -2.31 4.89
N GLN A 91 -7.59 -1.03 4.82
CA GLN A 91 -7.71 -0.17 6.02
C GLN A 91 -8.78 -0.70 6.98
N GLY A 92 -9.94 -1.11 6.48
CA GLY A 92 -10.99 -1.73 7.31
C GLY A 92 -10.52 -2.98 8.02
N LYS A 93 -9.74 -3.85 7.34
CA LYS A 93 -9.10 -5.00 7.98
C LYS A 93 -8.01 -4.62 8.99
N ALA A 94 -7.26 -3.55 8.75
CA ALA A 94 -6.29 -3.05 9.72
C ALA A 94 -6.96 -2.52 10.99
N ILE A 95 -8.13 -1.87 10.86
CA ILE A 95 -8.95 -1.42 12.00
C ILE A 95 -9.47 -2.63 12.79
N GLU A 96 -10.05 -3.63 12.13
CA GLU A 96 -10.51 -4.87 12.76
C GLU A 96 -9.36 -5.57 13.52
N LEU A 97 -8.17 -5.62 12.92
CA LEU A 97 -6.98 -6.18 13.57
C LEU A 97 -6.56 -5.35 14.79
N ALA A 98 -6.55 -4.02 14.70
CA ALA A 98 -6.21 -3.13 15.81
C ALA A 98 -7.15 -3.34 17.01
N GLU A 99 -8.46 -3.48 16.76
CA GLU A 99 -9.44 -3.78 17.80
C GLU A 99 -9.17 -5.14 18.46
N LEU A 100 -8.90 -6.17 17.66
CA LEU A 100 -8.63 -7.54 18.13
C LEU A 100 -7.41 -7.60 19.06
N ILE A 101 -6.32 -6.92 18.68
CA ILE A 101 -5.07 -6.90 19.46
C ILE A 101 -5.04 -5.81 20.53
N ARG A 102 -6.12 -5.03 20.68
CA ARG A 102 -6.21 -3.85 21.56
C ARG A 102 -5.07 -2.85 21.32
N GLY A 103 -4.73 -2.66 20.05
CA GLY A 103 -3.65 -1.80 19.58
C GLY A 103 -4.09 -0.39 19.24
N ASN A 104 -3.10 0.45 18.97
CA ASN A 104 -3.31 1.77 18.39
C ASN A 104 -3.17 1.68 16.87
N ILE A 105 -3.87 2.56 16.17
CA ILE A 105 -3.78 2.69 14.72
C ILE A 105 -3.60 4.16 14.37
N ASP A 106 -2.68 4.43 13.46
CA ASP A 106 -2.40 5.77 12.95
C ASP A 106 -2.02 5.69 11.45
N SER A 107 -2.12 6.80 10.74
CA SER A 107 -1.71 6.89 9.34
C SER A 107 -0.67 7.98 9.13
N THR A 108 -0.17 8.09 7.90
CA THR A 108 0.78 9.17 7.55
C THR A 108 0.19 10.58 7.70
N SER A 109 -1.12 10.71 8.00
CA SER A 109 -1.73 12.00 8.35
C SER A 109 -1.06 12.67 9.55
N SER A 110 -0.61 11.91 10.56
CA SER A 110 0.01 12.45 11.79
C SER A 110 1.27 13.29 11.54
N VAL A 111 1.95 13.06 10.41
CA VAL A 111 3.13 13.81 9.97
C VAL A 111 2.86 14.70 8.74
N CYS A 112 1.61 14.80 8.30
CA CYS A 112 1.21 15.50 7.10
C CYS A 112 0.09 16.50 7.39
N HIS A 113 -1.17 16.11 7.19
CA HIS A 113 -2.33 16.98 7.29
C HIS A 113 -3.19 16.71 8.53
N ALA A 114 -2.66 16.09 9.60
CA ALA A 114 -3.45 15.68 10.78
C ALA A 114 -4.36 16.79 11.32
N ASN A 115 -3.85 18.01 11.46
CA ASN A 115 -4.62 19.14 11.98
C ASN A 115 -5.79 19.58 11.08
N THR A 116 -5.84 19.10 9.85
CA THR A 116 -6.87 19.43 8.85
C THR A 116 -7.58 18.19 8.30
N THR A 117 -7.28 16.98 8.80
CA THR A 117 -7.90 15.73 8.34
C THR A 117 -9.23 15.55 9.04
N LEU A 118 -10.32 15.42 8.27
CA LEU A 118 -11.68 15.33 8.81
C LEU A 118 -12.09 13.90 9.23
N ALA A 119 -11.47 12.87 8.66
CA ALA A 119 -11.62 11.47 9.06
C ALA A 119 -10.52 10.59 8.43
N MET A 120 -10.23 9.45 9.06
CA MET A 120 -9.55 8.28 8.48
C MET A 120 -10.59 7.23 8.10
#